data_AF-A0A5H2PIK8-F1
#
_entry.id   AF-A0A5H2PIK8-F1
#
_cell.length_a   1.000
_cell.length_b   1.000
_cell.length_c   1.000
_cell.angle_alpha   90.00
_cell.angle_beta   90.00
_cell.angle_gamma   90.00
#
_symmetry.space_group_name_H-M   'P 1'
#
loop_
_entity.id
_entity.type
_entity.pdbx_description
1 polymer ?
#
loop_
_entity_poly.entity_id
_entity_poly.type
_entity_poly.pdbx_seq_one_letter_code
_entity_poly.pdbx_strand_id
1 'polypeptide(L)'
;MTDMTFGSKSMQTYTLPVANWLGHAVTTRNAILPAVVVVAALLTAQPSSAQSLTAPSAWTNQRGSTLYVDSVEPNTGKITGHYINRAAGYGCQNLAYPVTGWAYGTAVTFATTWQNPSESCNSITSWTGSLNQGQITTLWQLVVNGSTSTNQITQGADTFSQSMQTNRKSLLLEKQ
;
A
#
# COMPACT_ATOMS: atom_id res chain seq x y z
N MET A 1 -15.38 -28.90 -0.25
CA MET A 1 -15.48 -28.26 1.08
C MET A 1 -14.25 -28.73 1.84
N THR A 2 -13.17 -27.96 1.76
CA THR A 2 -11.86 -28.40 2.26
C THR A 2 -11.50 -27.48 3.41
N ASP A 3 -11.37 -28.11 4.56
CA ASP A 3 -11.13 -27.54 5.88
C ASP A 3 -9.75 -26.86 5.94
N MET A 4 -9.69 -25.62 6.41
CA MET A 4 -8.43 -24.89 6.63
C MET A 4 -8.20 -24.76 8.14
N THR A 5 -7.38 -25.66 8.66
CA THR A 5 -6.92 -25.64 10.05
C THR A 5 -5.84 -24.57 10.21
N PHE A 6 -6.11 -23.53 11.00
CA PHE A 6 -5.11 -22.53 11.39
C PHE A 6 -4.21 -23.10 12.49
N GLY A 7 -2.93 -23.31 12.19
CA GLY A 7 -1.92 -23.65 13.19
C GLY A 7 -1.57 -22.42 14.04
N SER A 8 -1.88 -22.46 15.34
CA SER A 8 -1.41 -21.47 16.30
C SER A 8 0.09 -21.67 16.55
N LYS A 9 0.93 -20.71 16.17
CA LYS A 9 2.32 -20.67 16.67
C LYS A 9 2.35 -19.92 17.99
N SER A 10 2.92 -20.60 18.98
CA SER A 10 3.10 -20.18 20.36
C SER A 10 3.96 -18.92 20.48
N MET A 11 3.53 -18.05 21.39
CA MET A 11 4.19 -16.82 21.80
C MET A 11 5.45 -17.18 22.61
N GLN A 12 6.64 -16.88 22.09
CA GLN A 12 7.89 -17.03 22.85
C GLN A 12 8.05 -15.86 23.82
N THR A 13 7.97 -16.15 25.11
CA THR A 13 8.30 -15.23 26.21
C THR A 13 9.81 -15.05 26.31
N TYR A 14 10.29 -13.82 26.10
CA TYR A 14 11.65 -13.42 26.41
C TYR A 14 11.79 -13.10 27.90
N THR A 15 12.59 -13.89 28.62
CA THR A 15 13.02 -13.61 30.00
C THR A 15 14.30 -12.77 29.99
N LEU A 16 14.30 -11.66 30.73
CA LEU A 16 15.49 -10.87 31.00
C LEU A 16 16.28 -11.47 32.19
N PRO A 17 17.63 -11.41 32.20
CA PRO A 17 18.41 -11.94 33.31
C PRO A 17 18.37 -10.98 34.52
N VAL A 18 18.16 -11.55 35.71
CA VAL A 18 18.23 -10.84 37.00
C VAL A 18 19.68 -10.80 37.44
N ALA A 19 20.25 -9.61 37.61
CA ALA A 19 21.57 -9.43 38.22
C ALA A 19 21.45 -9.40 39.75
N ASN A 20 22.06 -10.39 40.40
CA ASN A 20 22.27 -10.43 41.85
C ASN A 20 23.46 -9.55 42.25
N TRP A 21 23.28 -8.68 43.23
CA TRP A 21 24.37 -8.07 44.02
C TRP A 21 24.00 -8.07 45.51
N LEU A 22 24.94 -8.53 46.34
CA LEU A 22 24.85 -8.71 47.79
C LEU A 22 25.36 -7.49 48.57
N GLY A 23 24.72 -7.22 49.72
CA GLY A 23 25.26 -6.50 50.89
C GLY A 23 25.25 -4.97 50.78
N HIS A 24 24.81 -4.17 51.75
CA HIS A 24 25.04 -4.25 53.20
C HIS A 24 23.92 -3.52 53.97
N ALA A 25 23.64 -3.98 55.19
CA ALA A 25 22.81 -3.27 56.17
C ALA A 25 23.70 -2.39 57.06
N VAL A 26 23.23 -1.21 57.50
CA VAL A 26 23.24 -0.71 58.91
C VAL A 26 22.36 0.55 59.03
N THR A 27 21.31 0.38 59.83
CA THR A 27 20.62 1.24 60.83
C THR A 27 21.03 2.73 61.00
N THR A 28 20.07 3.67 60.90
CA THR A 28 19.41 4.42 62.01
C THR A 28 18.75 5.74 61.55
N ARG A 29 17.47 5.89 61.96
CA ARG A 29 16.65 7.08 62.23
C ARG A 29 17.08 8.44 61.66
N ASN A 30 16.25 9.00 60.77
CA ASN A 30 15.62 10.31 60.97
C ASN A 30 14.50 10.54 59.95
N ALA A 31 13.33 10.93 60.45
CA ALA A 31 12.14 11.23 59.68
C ALA A 31 12.28 12.63 59.03
N ILE A 32 12.38 12.66 57.71
CA ILE A 32 12.01 13.81 56.87
C ILE A 32 11.45 13.20 55.58
N LEU A 33 10.16 13.40 55.31
CA LEU A 33 9.50 12.97 54.07
C LEU A 33 10.09 13.78 52.89
N PRO A 34 10.75 13.18 51.88
CA PRO A 34 10.90 13.85 50.60
C PRO A 34 9.69 13.52 49.73
N ALA A 35 9.02 14.56 49.26
CA ALA A 35 7.99 14.48 48.24
C ALA A 35 8.56 13.80 46.99
N VAL A 36 8.19 12.54 46.76
CA VAL A 36 8.48 11.85 45.50
C VAL A 36 7.40 12.26 44.50
N VAL A 37 7.68 13.32 43.73
CA VAL A 37 6.90 13.64 42.53
C VAL A 37 7.25 12.60 41.46
N VAL A 38 6.45 11.54 41.38
CA VAL A 38 6.52 10.59 40.26
C VAL A 38 5.95 11.29 39.03
N VAL A 39 6.82 11.81 38.17
CA VAL A 39 6.42 12.27 36.83
C VAL A 39 6.14 11.01 36.00
N ALA A 40 4.88 10.59 35.96
CA ALA A 40 4.42 9.56 35.05
C ALA A 40 4.51 10.11 33.62
N ALA A 41 5.55 9.70 32.87
CA ALA A 41 5.63 9.94 31.44
C ALA A 41 4.49 9.18 30.75
N LEU A 42 3.38 9.87 30.50
CA LEU A 42 2.32 9.41 29.61
C LEU A 42 2.91 9.33 28.19
N LEU A 43 3.47 8.18 27.83
CA LEU A 43 3.72 7.85 26.42
C LEU A 43 2.35 7.71 25.75
N THR A 44 1.84 8.82 25.20
CA THR A 44 0.73 8.77 24.27
C THR A 44 1.23 8.08 23.01
N ALA A 45 0.94 6.78 22.87
CA ALA A 45 1.08 6.09 21.60
C ALA A 45 0.20 6.82 20.59
N GLN A 46 0.81 7.62 19.71
CA GLN A 46 0.05 8.24 18.63
C GLN A 46 -0.47 7.10 17.75
N PRO A 47 -1.77 7.10 17.38
CA PRO A 47 -2.26 6.13 16.43
C PRO A 47 -1.45 6.31 15.15
N SER A 48 -0.74 5.26 14.74
CA SER A 48 -0.23 5.15 13.37
C SER A 48 -1.44 5.30 12.46
N SER A 49 -1.56 6.46 11.80
CA SER A 49 -2.57 6.64 10.75
C SER A 49 -2.34 5.53 9.74
N ALA A 50 -3.27 4.59 9.63
CA ALA A 50 -3.20 3.55 8.64
C ALA A 50 -3.21 4.23 7.27
N GLN A 51 -2.07 4.21 6.57
CA GLN A 51 -1.95 4.81 5.24
C GLN A 51 -2.90 4.07 4.31
N SER A 52 -3.99 4.73 3.91
CA SER A 52 -4.98 4.19 2.99
C SER A 52 -4.85 4.83 1.62
N LEU A 53 -5.24 4.08 0.59
CA LEU A 53 -5.34 4.63 -0.76
C LEU A 53 -6.47 5.67 -0.77
N THR A 54 -6.14 6.90 -1.14
CA THR A 54 -7.11 8.01 -1.21
C THR A 54 -7.51 8.29 -2.66
N ALA A 55 -8.69 8.88 -2.84
CA ALA A 55 -9.19 9.34 -4.13
C ALA A 55 -9.68 10.80 -4.03
N PRO A 56 -9.55 11.61 -5.10
CA PRO A 56 -8.86 11.29 -6.34
C PRO A 56 -7.33 11.29 -6.15
N SER A 57 -6.63 10.36 -6.80
CA SER A 57 -5.17 10.30 -6.76
C SER A 57 -4.57 9.73 -8.05
N ALA A 58 -3.29 10.00 -8.29
CA ALA A 58 -2.56 9.50 -9.45
C ALA A 58 -1.20 8.94 -9.01
N TRP A 59 -0.79 7.85 -9.66
CA TRP A 59 0.36 7.04 -9.27
C TRP A 59 1.13 6.61 -10.52
N THR A 60 2.40 6.99 -10.62
CA THR A 60 3.25 6.70 -11.80
C THR A 60 4.28 5.64 -11.45
N ASN A 61 4.39 4.60 -12.28
CA ASN A 61 5.41 3.56 -12.10
C ASN A 61 6.77 3.93 -12.71
N GLN A 62 7.76 3.08 -12.46
CA GLN A 62 9.13 3.22 -12.97
C GLN A 62 9.25 3.22 -14.51
N ARG A 63 8.17 2.88 -15.22
CA ARG A 63 8.09 2.83 -16.69
C ARG A 63 7.28 4.00 -17.28
N GLY A 64 6.87 4.97 -16.46
CA GLY A 64 6.10 6.15 -16.88
C GLY A 64 4.60 5.91 -17.08
N SER A 65 4.13 4.68 -16.89
CA SER A 65 2.69 4.37 -16.91
C SER A 65 2.03 4.93 -15.65
N THR A 66 0.76 5.32 -15.74
CA THR A 66 0.05 5.98 -14.63
C THR A 66 -1.28 5.32 -14.33
N LEU A 67 -1.48 4.96 -13.07
CA LEU A 67 -2.77 4.61 -12.49
C LEU A 67 -3.43 5.88 -11.96
N TYR A 68 -4.63 6.15 -12.43
CA TYR A 68 -5.52 7.19 -11.89
C TYR A 68 -6.62 6.51 -11.10
N VAL A 69 -6.69 6.83 -9.80
CA VAL A 69 -7.72 6.36 -8.88
C VAL A 69 -8.77 7.45 -8.79
N ASP A 70 -9.91 7.20 -9.43
CA ASP A 70 -11.02 8.16 -9.49
C ASP A 70 -11.88 8.08 -8.22
N SER A 71 -12.12 6.87 -7.71
CA SER A 71 -12.85 6.66 -6.45
C SER A 71 -12.36 5.44 -5.67
N VAL A 72 -12.49 5.50 -4.34
CA VAL A 72 -12.40 4.36 -3.43
C VAL A 72 -13.67 4.37 -2.58
N GLU A 73 -14.50 3.35 -2.74
CA GLU A 73 -15.77 3.25 -2.01
C GLU A 73 -15.51 3.06 -0.50
N PRO A 74 -15.99 3.94 0.41
CA PRO A 74 -15.57 3.94 1.81
C PRO A 74 -15.85 2.65 2.59
N ASN A 75 -16.94 1.94 2.25
CA ASN A 75 -17.39 0.77 3.01
C ASN A 75 -16.83 -0.54 2.49
N THR A 76 -16.53 -0.59 1.20
CA THR A 76 -16.16 -1.83 0.51
C THR A 76 -14.68 -1.81 0.12
N GLY A 77 -14.08 -0.62 0.00
CA GLY A 77 -12.74 -0.44 -0.55
C GLY A 77 -12.69 -0.57 -2.07
N LYS A 78 -13.83 -0.66 -2.76
CA LYS A 78 -13.86 -0.82 -4.22
C LYS A 78 -13.19 0.37 -4.91
N ILE A 79 -12.21 0.07 -5.74
CA ILE A 79 -11.48 1.04 -6.54
C ILE A 79 -12.15 1.15 -7.91
N THR A 80 -12.40 2.37 -8.37
CA THR A 80 -12.64 2.66 -9.80
C THR A 80 -11.63 3.67 -10.29
N GLY A 81 -11.19 3.52 -11.52
CA GLY A 81 -10.17 4.39 -12.07
C GLY A 81 -9.90 4.12 -13.55
N HIS A 82 -8.75 4.60 -14.00
CA HIS A 82 -8.21 4.29 -15.30
C HIS A 82 -6.68 4.18 -15.28
N TYR A 83 -6.13 3.44 -16.24
CA TYR A 83 -4.71 3.24 -16.41
C TYR A 83 -4.28 3.75 -17.78
N ILE A 84 -3.15 4.47 -17.83
CA ILE A 84 -2.50 4.87 -19.08
C ILE A 84 -1.13 4.19 -19.12
N ASN A 85 -0.98 3.25 -20.06
CA ASN A 85 0.30 2.61 -20.32
C ASN A 85 1.22 3.55 -21.13
N ARG A 86 2.48 3.64 -20.73
CA ARG A 86 3.55 4.34 -21.48
C ARG A 86 4.82 3.50 -21.58
N ALA A 87 4.69 2.21 -21.28
CA ALA A 87 5.81 1.34 -21.12
C ALA A 87 6.33 0.89 -22.50
N ALA A 88 7.58 1.22 -22.82
CA ALA A 88 8.19 0.87 -24.09
C ALA A 88 8.15 -0.66 -24.34
N GLY A 89 7.89 -1.04 -25.59
CA GLY A 89 7.79 -2.43 -26.03
C GLY A 89 6.42 -3.10 -25.86
N TYR A 90 5.40 -2.38 -25.34
CA TYR A 90 4.04 -2.87 -25.20
C TYR A 90 3.07 -2.09 -26.11
N GLY A 91 1.96 -2.71 -26.53
CA GLY A 91 0.86 -2.00 -27.19
C GLY A 91 0.01 -1.20 -26.20
N CYS A 92 -1.14 -0.69 -26.65
CA CYS A 92 -2.13 -0.01 -25.79
C CYS A 92 -1.56 1.19 -25.04
N GLN A 93 -0.72 1.98 -25.70
CA GLN A 93 -0.03 3.12 -25.09
C GLN A 93 -0.83 4.42 -25.23
N ASN A 94 -0.67 5.32 -24.27
CA ASN A 94 -1.19 6.70 -24.30
C ASN A 94 -2.72 6.84 -24.39
N LEU A 95 -3.45 5.74 -24.21
CA LEU A 95 -4.90 5.71 -24.09
C LEU A 95 -5.31 5.31 -22.67
N ALA A 96 -6.48 5.76 -22.24
CA ALA A 96 -7.06 5.36 -20.96
C ALA A 96 -7.77 4.01 -21.08
N TYR A 97 -7.49 3.12 -20.14
CA TYR A 97 -8.16 1.83 -19.97
C TYR A 97 -8.82 1.76 -18.60
N PRO A 98 -10.05 1.25 -18.49
CA PRO A 98 -10.77 1.21 -17.22
C PRO A 98 -10.04 0.33 -16.21
N VAL A 99 -10.09 0.74 -14.94
CA VAL A 99 -9.55 0.00 -13.81
C VAL A 99 -10.65 -0.26 -12.79
N THR A 100 -10.66 -1.49 -12.29
CA THR A 100 -11.41 -1.87 -11.09
C THR A 100 -10.50 -2.61 -10.12
N GLY A 101 -10.77 -2.52 -8.83
CA GLY A 101 -9.94 -3.15 -7.82
C GLY A 101 -10.48 -3.03 -6.40
N TRP A 102 -9.62 -3.29 -5.43
CA TRP A 102 -9.92 -3.21 -4.01
C TRP A 102 -8.74 -2.64 -3.23
N ALA A 103 -9.05 -1.76 -2.28
CA ALA A 103 -8.15 -1.33 -1.21
C ALA A 103 -8.64 -1.91 0.12
N TYR A 104 -7.75 -2.56 0.86
CA TYR A 104 -8.03 -3.10 2.19
C TYR A 104 -6.88 -2.74 3.14
N GLY A 105 -7.06 -1.65 3.90
CA GLY A 105 -5.97 -1.04 4.65
C GLY A 105 -4.85 -0.59 3.71
N THR A 106 -3.67 -1.19 3.85
CA THR A 106 -2.52 -0.97 2.95
C THR A 106 -2.49 -1.93 1.77
N ALA A 107 -3.26 -3.03 1.77
CA ALA A 107 -3.29 -3.95 0.65
C ALA A 107 -4.09 -3.35 -0.51
N VAL A 108 -3.56 -3.46 -1.73
CA VAL A 108 -4.16 -2.92 -2.94
C VAL A 108 -4.11 -3.96 -4.04
N THR A 109 -5.24 -4.17 -4.72
CA THR A 109 -5.29 -4.89 -5.99
C THR A 109 -6.10 -4.11 -7.00
N PHE A 110 -5.69 -4.16 -8.26
CA PHE A 110 -6.44 -3.57 -9.35
C PHE A 110 -6.14 -4.30 -10.65
N ALA A 111 -7.08 -4.27 -11.58
CA ALA A 111 -6.93 -4.89 -12.87
C ALA A 111 -7.45 -3.98 -13.98
N THR A 112 -6.85 -4.13 -15.16
CA THR A 112 -7.33 -3.49 -16.38
C THR A 112 -7.47 -4.54 -17.48
N THR A 113 -8.58 -4.45 -18.21
CA THR A 113 -8.70 -5.13 -19.50
C THR A 113 -8.15 -4.20 -20.56
N TRP A 114 -7.18 -4.66 -21.35
CA TRP A 114 -6.54 -3.87 -22.39
C TRP A 114 -7.42 -3.75 -23.63
N GLN A 115 -8.59 -3.15 -23.45
CA GLN A 115 -9.56 -2.86 -24.48
C GLN A 115 -10.27 -1.55 -24.16
N ASN A 116 -10.29 -0.65 -25.13
CA ASN A 116 -11.15 0.52 -25.15
C ASN A 116 -11.73 0.68 -26.57
N PRO A 117 -12.55 1.71 -26.84
CA PRO A 117 -13.13 1.90 -28.17
C PRO A 117 -12.11 2.15 -29.31
N SER A 118 -10.86 2.51 -28.99
CA SER A 118 -9.83 2.87 -29.98
C SER A 118 -8.81 1.76 -30.23
N GLU A 119 -8.46 0.96 -29.23
CA GLU A 119 -7.44 -0.08 -29.33
C GLU A 119 -7.73 -1.25 -28.37
N SER A 120 -7.38 -2.46 -28.79
CA SER A 120 -7.41 -3.68 -27.98
C SER A 120 -6.09 -4.45 -28.10
N CYS A 121 -5.50 -4.81 -26.96
CA CYS A 121 -4.34 -5.70 -26.88
C CYS A 121 -4.72 -7.11 -26.40
N ASN A 122 -6.01 -7.45 -26.48
CA ASN A 122 -6.55 -8.81 -26.27
C ASN A 122 -6.00 -9.50 -25.00
N SER A 123 -5.87 -8.74 -23.91
CA SER A 123 -5.24 -9.21 -22.67
C SER A 123 -5.81 -8.50 -21.44
N ILE A 124 -5.54 -9.08 -20.28
CA ILE A 124 -5.87 -8.52 -18.97
C ILE A 124 -4.58 -8.47 -18.16
N THR A 125 -4.38 -7.40 -17.39
CA THR A 125 -3.33 -7.34 -16.38
C THR A 125 -3.92 -7.05 -15.02
N SER A 126 -3.47 -7.79 -14.02
CA SER A 126 -3.84 -7.60 -12.62
C SER A 126 -2.59 -7.33 -11.81
N TRP A 127 -2.65 -6.31 -10.96
CA TRP A 127 -1.64 -5.94 -9.99
C TRP A 127 -2.15 -6.26 -8.59
N THR A 128 -1.26 -6.79 -7.75
CA THR A 128 -1.52 -7.04 -6.33
C THR A 128 -0.31 -6.60 -5.53
N GLY A 129 -0.53 -5.83 -4.47
CA GLY A 129 0.56 -5.20 -3.76
C GLY A 129 0.14 -4.51 -2.48
N SER A 130 1.00 -3.62 -2.00
CA SER A 130 0.77 -2.84 -0.80
C SER A 130 1.24 -1.39 -0.93
N LEU A 131 0.53 -0.52 -0.22
CA LEU A 131 0.80 0.90 -0.06
C LEU A 131 1.67 1.12 1.19
N ASN A 132 2.85 1.69 1.03
CA ASN A 132 3.77 2.02 2.12
C ASN A 132 4.56 3.29 1.76
N GLN A 133 4.65 4.24 2.69
CA GLN A 133 5.47 5.46 2.55
C GLN A 133 5.28 6.19 1.20
N GLY A 134 4.03 6.43 0.81
CA GLY A 134 3.69 7.10 -0.46
C GLY A 134 4.00 6.31 -1.74
N GLN A 135 4.24 5.00 -1.64
CA GLN A 135 4.48 4.11 -2.79
C GLN A 135 3.56 2.89 -2.77
N ILE A 136 3.11 2.46 -3.95
CA ILE A 136 2.40 1.19 -4.14
C ILE A 136 3.36 0.22 -4.82
N THR A 137 3.82 -0.79 -4.10
CA THR A 137 4.69 -1.84 -4.65
C THR A 137 3.85 -3.06 -4.98
N THR A 138 3.94 -3.54 -6.22
CA THR A 138 3.05 -4.57 -6.77
C THR A 138 3.82 -5.68 -7.48
N LEU A 139 3.25 -6.88 -7.45
CA LEU A 139 3.46 -7.90 -8.46
C LEU A 139 2.31 -7.83 -9.45
N TRP A 140 2.59 -8.07 -10.73
CA TRP A 140 1.57 -8.14 -11.76
C TRP A 140 1.64 -9.41 -12.58
N GLN A 141 0.48 -9.79 -13.11
CA GLN A 141 0.30 -10.90 -14.03
C GLN A 141 -0.49 -10.42 -15.23
N LEU A 142 0.02 -10.72 -16.43
CA LEU A 142 -0.64 -10.44 -17.71
C LEU A 142 -1.01 -11.76 -18.36
N VAL A 143 -2.29 -11.90 -18.70
CA VAL A 143 -2.80 -13.03 -19.47
C VAL A 143 -3.35 -12.52 -20.80
N VAL A 144 -2.91 -13.17 -21.89
CA VAL A 144 -3.46 -12.96 -23.23
C VAL A 144 -4.67 -13.86 -23.41
N ASN A 145 -5.74 -13.34 -23.99
CA ASN A 145 -6.92 -14.13 -24.33
C ASN A 145 -6.54 -15.22 -25.34
N GLY A 146 -6.99 -16.45 -25.07
CA GLY A 146 -6.60 -17.65 -25.84
C GLY A 146 -5.36 -18.37 -25.30
N SER A 147 -4.74 -17.91 -24.21
CA SER A 147 -3.74 -18.72 -23.49
C SER A 147 -4.33 -20.05 -23.02
N THR A 148 -3.58 -21.13 -23.17
CA THR A 148 -3.97 -22.51 -22.83
C THR A 148 -3.15 -23.08 -21.67
N SER A 149 -2.09 -22.40 -21.25
CA SER A 149 -1.21 -22.81 -20.16
C SER A 149 -0.83 -21.63 -19.27
N THR A 150 -0.65 -21.90 -17.97
CA THR A 150 -0.16 -20.92 -16.99
C THR A 150 1.24 -20.40 -17.31
N ASN A 151 2.05 -21.16 -18.05
CA ASN A 151 3.39 -20.74 -18.49
C ASN A 151 3.35 -19.57 -19.50
N GLN A 152 2.20 -19.28 -20.09
CA GLN A 152 2.00 -18.13 -20.98
C GLN A 152 1.62 -16.85 -20.22
N ILE A 153 1.38 -16.94 -18.90
CA ILE A 153 1.13 -15.77 -18.07
C ILE A 153 2.46 -15.06 -17.84
N THR A 154 2.56 -13.84 -18.37
CA THR A 154 3.74 -13.00 -18.13
C THR A 154 3.62 -12.36 -16.75
N GLN A 155 4.73 -12.25 -16.04
CA GLN A 155 4.76 -11.70 -14.68
C GLN A 155 5.82 -10.62 -14.55
N GLY A 156 5.66 -9.75 -13.57
CA GLY A 156 6.67 -8.77 -13.21
C GLY A 156 6.30 -8.02 -11.94
N ALA A 157 7.03 -6.92 -11.71
CA ALA A 157 6.80 -6.03 -10.58
C ALA A 157 6.74 -4.58 -11.06
N ASP A 158 5.89 -3.79 -10.43
CA ASP A 158 5.81 -2.34 -10.61
C ASP A 158 5.83 -1.64 -9.26
N THR A 159 6.56 -0.53 -9.17
CA THR A 159 6.52 0.37 -8.02
C THR A 159 5.98 1.71 -8.47
N PHE A 160 4.82 2.08 -7.94
CA PHE A 160 4.17 3.35 -8.25
C PHE A 160 4.45 4.38 -7.17
N SER A 161 4.84 5.58 -7.57
CA SER A 161 4.99 6.74 -6.69
C SER A 161 3.85 7.72 -6.93
N GLN A 162 3.39 8.39 -5.87
CA GLN A 162 2.33 9.39 -5.98
C GLN A 162 2.75 10.54 -6.91
N SER A 163 1.93 10.82 -7.92
CA SER A 163 2.16 11.91 -8.86
C SER A 163 1.81 13.24 -8.20
N MET A 164 2.65 14.27 -8.37
CA MET A 164 2.33 15.62 -7.91
C MET A 164 1.13 16.16 -8.71
N GLN A 165 0.05 16.54 -8.01
CA GLN A 165 -1.04 17.24 -8.66
C GLN A 165 -0.60 18.65 -9.06
N THR A 166 -0.47 18.90 -10.36
CA THR A 166 -0.19 20.24 -10.88
C THR A 166 -1.49 21.05 -10.85
N ASN A 167 -1.81 21.63 -9.69
CA ASN A 167 -3.08 22.33 -9.44
C ASN A 167 -3.23 23.71 -10.12
N ARG A 168 -2.37 24.06 -11.10
CA ARG A 168 -2.33 25.41 -11.67
C ARG A 168 -1.94 25.46 -13.15
N LYS A 169 -2.73 24.83 -14.02
CA LYS A 169 -2.76 25.25 -15.43
C LYS A 169 -4.16 25.69 -15.78
N SER A 170 -4.31 26.97 -16.06
CA SER A 170 -5.51 27.49 -16.72
C SER A 170 -5.67 26.72 -18.03
N LEU A 171 -6.89 26.23 -18.29
CA LEU A 171 -7.25 25.62 -19.58
C LEU A 171 -7.54 26.68 -20.64
N LEU A 172 -7.57 27.95 -20.26
CA LEU A 172 -7.65 29.07 -21.19
C LEU A 172 -6.24 29.29 -21.75
N LEU A 173 -6.09 29.19 -23.08
CA LEU A 173 -4.92 29.72 -23.76
C LEU A 173 -4.79 31.19 -23.37
N GLU A 174 -3.65 31.57 -22.80
CA GLU A 174 -3.26 32.98 -22.77
C GLU A 174 -3.18 33.42 -24.23
N LYS A 175 -4.13 34.26 -24.65
CA LYS A 175 -4.05 34.96 -25.93
C LYS A 175 -2.79 35.83 -25.85
N GLN A 176 -1.75 35.45 -26.60
CA GLN A 176 -0.60 36.31 -26.86
C GLN A 176 -1.00 37.48 -27.76
#